data_AF-A0AAU1ZRF8-F1
#
_entry.id   AF-A0AAU1ZRF8-F1
#
_cell.length_a   1.000
_cell.length_b   1.000
_cell.length_c   1.000
_cell.angle_alpha   90.00
_cell.angle_beta   90.00
_cell.angle_gamma   90.00
#
_symmetry.space_group_name_H-M   'P 1'
#
loop_
_entity.id
_entity.type
_entity.pdbx_description
1 polymer ?
#
loop_
_entity_poly.entity_id
_entity_poly.type
_entity_poly.pdbx_seq_one_letter_code
_entity_poly.pdbx_strand_id
1 'polypeptide(L)'
;MSAFIQQLPALIGVVIGALGSYWAVARGERVRSRREREARWEERLLSVYTDYARALKKSVTLTYRVAAGLGNDPHPHPLTPEEAAPLLAEATLARDPSGEALLLLGDPDVVAKAREWVAVLLEMERFLRERTEDPQAWQALLERQRAGREGYYSAVRNDLALPPGHSARWPVLPTDPAGGG
;
A
#
# COMPACT_ATOMS: atom_id res chain seq x y z
N MET A 1 -0.51 -59.96 -46.10
CA MET A 1 0.24 -59.18 -45.09
C MET A 1 0.46 -57.75 -45.62
N SER A 2 -0.60 -56.92 -45.65
CA SER A 2 -0.59 -55.60 -46.35
C SER A 2 -1.47 -54.53 -45.66
N ALA A 3 -2.56 -54.93 -45.01
CA ALA A 3 -3.49 -54.00 -44.34
C ALA A 3 -2.84 -53.16 -43.22
N PHE A 4 -1.88 -53.72 -42.47
CA PHE A 4 -1.19 -52.99 -41.41
C PHE A 4 -0.29 -51.87 -41.95
N ILE A 5 0.45 -52.13 -43.04
CA ILE A 5 1.32 -51.14 -43.68
C ILE A 5 0.48 -50.03 -44.34
N GLN A 6 -0.69 -50.37 -44.88
CA GLN A 6 -1.65 -49.39 -45.43
C GLN A 6 -2.32 -48.51 -44.36
N GLN A 7 -2.38 -48.97 -43.10
CA GLN A 7 -2.98 -48.24 -41.97
C GLN A 7 -1.97 -47.39 -41.19
N LEU A 8 -0.66 -47.61 -41.38
CA LEU A 8 0.40 -46.81 -40.75
C LEU A 8 0.25 -45.29 -40.99
N PRO A 9 -0.06 -44.80 -42.20
CA PRO A 9 -0.24 -43.36 -42.42
C PRO A 9 -1.39 -42.77 -41.60
N ALA A 10 -2.49 -43.50 -41.45
CA ALA A 10 -3.64 -43.07 -40.65
C ALA A 10 -3.32 -43.07 -39.15
N LEU A 11 -2.62 -44.11 -38.67
CA LEU A 11 -2.15 -44.18 -37.27
C LEU A 11 -1.17 -43.05 -36.95
N ILE A 12 -0.23 -42.76 -37.85
CA ILE A 12 0.71 -41.63 -37.70
C ILE A 12 -0.06 -40.30 -37.64
N GLY A 13 -1.07 -40.12 -38.51
CA GLY A 13 -1.92 -38.92 -38.48
C GLY A 13 -2.66 -38.73 -37.16
N VAL A 14 -3.19 -39.80 -36.57
CA VAL A 14 -3.88 -39.76 -35.26
C VAL A 14 -2.90 -39.45 -34.13
N VAL A 15 -1.71 -40.05 -34.14
CA VAL A 15 -0.67 -39.78 -33.12
C VAL A 15 -0.20 -38.34 -33.21
N ILE A 16 0.06 -37.82 -34.41
CA ILE A 16 0.45 -36.43 -34.63
C ILE A 16 -0.69 -35.48 -34.21
N GLY A 17 -1.93 -35.80 -34.56
CA GLY A 17 -3.11 -35.03 -34.15
C GLY A 17 -3.27 -34.98 -32.62
N ALA A 18 -3.14 -36.12 -31.95
CA ALA A 18 -3.26 -36.22 -30.50
C ALA A 18 -2.12 -35.48 -29.78
N LEU A 19 -0.87 -35.59 -30.26
CA LEU A 19 0.24 -34.79 -29.73
C LEU A 19 0.01 -33.29 -29.98
N GLY A 20 -0.41 -32.89 -31.17
CA GLY A 20 -0.72 -31.48 -31.50
C GLY A 20 -1.79 -30.90 -30.57
N SER A 21 -2.87 -31.64 -30.33
CA SER A 21 -3.93 -31.26 -29.39
C SER A 21 -3.42 -31.16 -27.95
N TYR A 22 -2.64 -32.13 -27.48
CA TYR A 22 -2.06 -32.10 -26.13
C TYR A 22 -1.15 -30.87 -25.92
N TRP A 23 -0.27 -30.57 -26.89
CA TRP A 23 0.63 -29.42 -26.81
C TRP A 23 -0.12 -28.08 -26.85
N ALA A 24 -1.18 -27.98 -27.66
CA ALA A 24 -2.03 -26.79 -27.71
C ALA A 24 -2.74 -26.55 -26.36
N VAL A 25 -3.30 -27.60 -25.76
CA VAL A 25 -3.97 -27.53 -24.45
C VAL A 25 -2.98 -27.20 -23.34
N ALA A 26 -1.85 -27.90 -23.27
CA ALA A 26 -0.82 -27.66 -22.25
C ALA A 26 -0.22 -26.25 -22.32
N ARG A 27 -0.10 -25.67 -23.52
CA ARG A 27 0.37 -24.28 -23.69
C ARG A 27 -0.69 -23.27 -23.24
N GLY A 28 -1.97 -23.53 -23.52
CA GLY A 28 -3.09 -22.71 -23.03
C GLY A 28 -3.17 -22.70 -21.50
N GLU A 29 -3.04 -23.86 -20.86
CA GLU A 29 -3.03 -23.97 -19.39
C GLU A 29 -1.84 -23.28 -18.74
N ARG A 30 -0.64 -23.37 -19.34
CA ARG A 30 0.55 -22.65 -18.84
C ARG A 30 0.39 -21.13 -18.93
N VAL A 31 -0.19 -20.61 -20.00
CA VAL A 31 -0.45 -19.17 -20.17
C VAL A 31 -1.53 -18.71 -19.19
N ARG A 32 -2.61 -19.47 -19.03
CA ARG A 32 -3.68 -19.19 -18.05
C ARG A 32 -3.14 -19.21 -16.62
N SER A 33 -2.36 -20.23 -16.26
CA SER A 33 -1.76 -20.36 -14.93
C SER A 33 -0.76 -19.24 -14.62
N ARG A 34 0.00 -18.76 -15.61
CA ARG A 34 0.89 -17.59 -15.46
C ARG A 34 0.11 -16.31 -15.16
N ARG A 35 -0.92 -16.01 -15.94
CA ARG A 35 -1.78 -14.83 -15.72
C ARG A 35 -2.46 -14.83 -14.36
N GLU A 36 -2.97 -15.99 -13.93
CA GLU A 36 -3.56 -16.12 -12.59
C GLU A 36 -2.53 -15.97 -11.45
N ARG A 37 -1.28 -16.38 -11.67
CA ARG A 37 -0.20 -16.17 -10.69
C ARG A 37 0.23 -14.70 -10.63
N GLU A 38 0.30 -14.03 -11.78
CA GLU A 38 0.61 -12.60 -11.89
C GLU A 38 -0.47 -11.77 -11.18
N ALA A 39 -1.76 -12.02 -11.46
CA ALA A 39 -2.86 -11.30 -10.79
C ALA A 39 -2.88 -11.50 -9.27
N ARG A 40 -2.68 -12.74 -8.79
CA ARG A 40 -2.58 -13.01 -7.33
C ARG A 40 -1.36 -12.36 -6.68
N TRP A 41 -0.28 -12.21 -7.43
CA TRP A 41 0.91 -11.53 -6.94
C TRP A 41 0.66 -10.02 -6.79
N GLU A 42 0.05 -9.39 -7.80
CA GLU A 42 -0.35 -7.97 -7.76
C GLU A 42 -1.34 -7.70 -6.62
N GLU A 43 -2.36 -8.54 -6.43
CA GLU A 43 -3.30 -8.43 -5.30
C GLU A 43 -2.57 -8.51 -3.95
N ARG A 44 -1.61 -9.44 -3.83
CA ARG A 44 -0.82 -9.59 -2.60
C ARG A 44 0.06 -8.38 -2.33
N LEU A 45 0.72 -7.83 -3.37
CA LEU A 45 1.51 -6.61 -3.25
C LEU A 45 0.64 -5.42 -2.86
N LEU A 46 -0.50 -5.23 -3.51
CA LEU A 46 -1.44 -4.17 -3.17
C LEU A 46 -1.92 -4.30 -1.71
N SER A 47 -2.22 -5.51 -1.24
CA SER A 47 -2.56 -5.73 0.17
C SER A 47 -1.43 -5.27 1.10
N VAL A 48 -0.19 -5.71 0.83
CA VAL A 48 0.99 -5.33 1.64
C VAL A 48 1.14 -3.80 1.69
N TYR A 49 1.07 -3.13 0.54
CA TYR A 49 1.23 -1.69 0.45
C TYR A 49 0.13 -0.92 1.16
N THR A 50 -1.11 -1.39 1.05
CA THR A 50 -2.27 -0.74 1.69
C THR A 50 -2.31 -0.97 3.20
N ASP A 51 -1.92 -2.15 3.66
CA ASP A 51 -1.86 -2.48 5.09
C ASP A 51 -0.80 -1.64 5.80
N TYR A 52 0.39 -1.50 5.20
CA TYR A 52 1.44 -0.63 5.74
C TYR A 52 1.01 0.85 5.78
N ALA A 53 0.40 1.35 4.69
CA ALA A 53 -0.13 2.72 4.65
C ALA A 53 -1.20 2.95 5.73
N ARG A 54 -2.07 1.96 5.98
CA ARG A 54 -3.11 2.02 7.01
C ARG A 54 -2.50 2.10 8.41
N ALA A 55 -1.48 1.29 8.69
CA ALA A 55 -0.78 1.31 9.97
C ALA A 55 -0.09 2.67 10.24
N LEU A 56 0.60 3.23 9.24
CA LEU A 56 1.19 4.57 9.36
C LEU A 56 0.14 5.65 9.53
N LYS A 57 -0.96 5.60 8.77
CA LYS A 57 -2.06 6.57 8.89
C LYS A 57 -2.67 6.57 10.29
N LYS A 58 -2.86 5.41 10.92
CA LYS A 58 -3.34 5.31 12.32
C LYS A 58 -2.41 6.07 13.27
N SER A 59 -1.10 5.86 13.13
CA SER A 59 -0.08 6.53 13.95
C SER A 59 -0.08 8.05 13.73
N VAL A 60 -0.09 8.50 12.47
CA VAL A 60 -0.18 9.93 12.10
C VAL A 60 -1.43 10.58 12.69
N THR A 61 -2.60 9.95 12.59
CA THR A 61 -3.84 10.49 13.17
C THR A 61 -3.72 10.66 14.68
N LEU A 62 -3.09 9.74 15.41
CA LEU A 62 -2.84 9.91 16.83
C LEU A 62 -1.92 11.10 17.11
N THR A 63 -0.85 11.27 16.32
CA THR A 63 0.06 12.43 16.50
C THR A 63 -0.66 13.77 16.32
N TYR A 64 -1.61 13.89 15.39
CA TYR A 64 -2.40 15.12 15.20
C TYR A 64 -3.26 15.44 16.42
N ARG A 65 -3.87 14.41 17.02
CA ARG A 65 -4.71 14.57 18.21
C ARG A 65 -3.89 15.00 19.42
N VAL A 66 -2.70 14.44 19.60
CA VAL A 66 -1.78 14.84 20.68
C VAL A 66 -1.25 16.25 20.45
N ALA A 67 -0.88 16.58 19.22
CA ALA A 67 -0.46 17.94 18.86
C ALA A 67 -1.55 18.97 19.18
N ALA A 68 -2.82 18.66 18.91
CA ALA A 68 -3.94 19.51 19.28
C ALA A 68 -4.13 19.63 20.80
N GLY A 69 -3.92 18.56 21.55
CA GLY A 69 -3.91 18.61 23.02
C GLY A 69 -2.80 19.50 23.60
N LEU A 70 -1.70 19.67 22.86
CA LEU A 70 -0.58 20.58 23.19
C LEU A 70 -0.72 21.97 22.54
N GLY A 71 -1.82 22.26 21.84
CA GLY A 71 -2.04 23.56 21.19
C GLY A 71 -1.29 23.79 19.86
N ASN A 72 -0.67 22.75 19.30
CA ASN A 72 0.10 22.84 18.03
C ASN A 72 -0.75 22.64 16.77
N ASP A 73 -1.92 21.97 16.88
CA ASP A 73 -2.75 21.56 15.75
C ASP A 73 -4.25 21.87 15.99
N PRO A 74 -5.03 22.26 14.97
CA PRO A 74 -6.46 22.55 15.12
C PRO A 74 -7.37 21.29 15.14
N HIS A 75 -6.82 20.08 15.30
CA HIS A 75 -7.61 18.84 15.26
C HIS A 75 -8.82 18.87 16.24
N PRO A 76 -10.04 18.54 15.78
CA PRO A 76 -11.28 18.74 16.55
C PRO A 76 -11.43 17.82 17.78
N HIS A 77 -10.64 16.73 17.84
CA HIS A 77 -10.67 15.75 18.92
C HIS A 77 -9.29 15.59 19.56
N PRO A 78 -8.84 16.54 20.38
CA PRO A 78 -7.53 16.50 21.02
C PRO A 78 -7.39 15.29 21.96
N LEU A 79 -6.16 14.88 22.22
CA LEU A 79 -5.77 13.90 23.22
C LEU A 79 -4.60 14.45 24.03
N THR A 80 -4.55 14.15 25.33
CA THR A 80 -3.33 14.37 26.11
C THR A 80 -2.24 13.34 25.75
N PRO A 81 -0.95 13.64 25.98
CA PRO A 81 0.12 12.66 25.80
C PRO A 81 -0.10 11.36 26.59
N GLU A 82 -0.65 11.47 27.80
CA GLU A 82 -0.95 10.35 28.69
C GLU A 82 -2.05 9.44 28.13
N GLU A 83 -3.15 10.01 27.63
CA GLU A 83 -4.24 9.25 27.00
C GLU A 83 -3.79 8.58 25.69
N ALA A 84 -2.89 9.23 24.95
CA ALA A 84 -2.41 8.72 23.67
C ALA A 84 -1.31 7.67 23.81
N ALA A 85 -0.56 7.64 24.91
CA ALA A 85 0.55 6.71 25.12
C ALA A 85 0.21 5.22 24.84
N PRO A 86 -0.87 4.63 25.42
CA PRO A 86 -1.24 3.25 25.11
C PRO A 86 -1.66 3.06 23.64
N LEU A 87 -2.32 4.05 23.03
CA LEU A 87 -2.76 4.00 21.64
C LEU A 87 -1.58 4.06 20.66
N LEU A 88 -0.57 4.87 20.95
CA LEU A 88 0.66 4.98 20.18
C LEU A 88 1.50 3.71 20.28
N ALA A 89 1.57 3.10 21.48
CA ALA A 89 2.23 1.81 21.66
C ALA A 89 1.55 0.71 20.83
N GLU A 90 0.22 0.62 20.88
CA GLU A 90 -0.55 -0.34 20.07
C GLU A 90 -0.36 -0.08 18.57
N ALA A 91 -0.40 1.18 18.13
CA ALA A 91 -0.19 1.53 16.72
C ALA A 91 1.23 1.18 16.23
N THR A 92 2.24 1.34 17.09
CA THR A 92 3.62 0.94 16.80
C THR A 92 3.72 -0.58 16.62
N LEU A 93 3.18 -1.35 17.56
CA LEU A 93 3.17 -2.83 17.46
C LEU A 93 2.39 -3.33 16.24
N ALA A 94 1.30 -2.67 15.88
CA ALA A 94 0.50 -3.02 14.71
C ALA A 94 1.21 -2.71 13.38
N ARG A 95 2.19 -1.80 13.38
CA ARG A 95 2.99 -1.47 12.18
C ARG A 95 3.95 -2.60 11.82
N ASP A 96 4.53 -3.27 12.81
CA ASP A 96 5.64 -4.23 12.60
C ASP A 96 5.28 -5.35 11.60
N PRO A 97 4.15 -6.08 11.70
CA PRO A 97 3.83 -7.13 10.74
C PRO A 97 3.70 -6.62 9.30
N SER A 98 3.08 -5.44 9.13
CA SER A 98 2.93 -4.81 7.80
C SER A 98 4.26 -4.29 7.26
N GLY A 99 5.16 -3.84 8.14
CA GLY A 99 6.51 -3.40 7.79
C GLY A 99 7.40 -4.57 7.35
N GLU A 100 7.35 -5.69 8.07
CA GLU A 100 8.05 -6.92 7.69
C GLU A 100 7.56 -7.47 6.35
N ALA A 101 6.24 -7.51 6.13
CA ALA A 101 5.68 -7.92 4.86
C ALA A 101 6.13 -7.00 3.70
N LEU A 102 6.19 -5.69 3.95
CA LEU A 102 6.70 -4.71 2.99
C LEU A 102 8.18 -4.94 2.67
N LEU A 103 9.02 -5.22 3.67
CA LEU A 103 10.44 -5.51 3.44
C LEU A 103 10.67 -6.80 2.65
N LEU A 104 9.81 -7.80 2.84
CA LEU A 104 9.94 -9.11 2.18
C LEU A 104 9.45 -9.12 0.75
N LEU A 105 8.39 -8.36 0.45
CA LEU A 105 7.66 -8.46 -0.82
C LEU A 105 7.71 -7.19 -1.65
N GLY A 106 7.92 -6.03 -1.03
CA GLY A 106 7.83 -4.74 -1.70
C GLY A 106 9.01 -4.45 -2.60
N ASP A 107 8.75 -3.64 -3.62
CA ASP A 107 9.79 -3.09 -4.48
C ASP A 107 10.77 -2.20 -3.68
N PRO A 108 12.08 -2.25 -3.95
CA PRO A 108 13.08 -1.46 -3.23
C PRO A 108 12.80 0.04 -3.16
N ASP A 109 12.24 0.64 -4.22
CA ASP A 109 11.91 2.06 -4.25
C ASP A 109 10.71 2.37 -3.35
N VAL A 110 9.71 1.48 -3.33
CA VAL A 110 8.57 1.57 -2.42
C VAL A 110 9.04 1.48 -0.96
N VAL A 111 9.94 0.53 -0.67
CA VAL A 111 10.54 0.37 0.66
C VAL A 111 11.34 1.61 1.06
N ALA A 112 12.11 2.20 0.14
CA ALA A 112 12.85 3.43 0.40
C ALA A 112 11.92 4.60 0.76
N LYS A 113 10.83 4.78 0.01
CA LYS A 113 9.83 5.84 0.29
C LYS A 113 9.02 5.59 1.57
N ALA A 114 8.76 4.33 1.91
CA ALA A 114 8.19 3.97 3.20
C ALA A 114 9.10 4.38 4.37
N ARG A 115 10.42 4.17 4.23
CA ARG A 115 11.41 4.58 5.24
C ARG A 115 11.48 6.10 5.41
N GLU A 116 11.42 6.86 4.32
CA GLU A 116 11.33 8.32 4.39
C GLU A 116 10.08 8.76 5.16
N TRP A 117 8.93 8.13 4.89
CA TRP A 117 7.67 8.48 5.56
C TRP A 117 7.68 8.14 7.05
N VAL A 118 8.16 6.94 7.44
CA VAL A 118 8.22 6.55 8.85
C VAL A 118 9.25 7.38 9.62
N ALA A 119 10.35 7.80 9.00
CA ALA A 119 11.34 8.68 9.64
C ALA A 119 10.70 10.00 10.09
N VAL A 120 9.87 10.62 9.23
CA VAL A 120 9.13 11.84 9.61
C VAL A 120 8.14 11.57 10.73
N LEU A 121 7.43 10.43 10.71
CA LEU A 121 6.53 10.05 11.81
C LEU A 121 7.28 9.94 13.15
N LEU A 122 8.48 9.33 13.16
CA LEU A 122 9.28 9.22 14.38
C LEU A 122 9.75 10.60 14.89
N GLU A 123 10.04 11.54 13.99
CA GLU A 123 10.33 12.91 14.37
C GLU A 123 9.11 13.61 14.99
N MET A 124 7.92 13.38 14.43
CA MET A 124 6.66 13.88 15.02
C MET A 124 6.41 13.28 16.41
N GLU A 125 6.59 11.97 16.58
CA GLU A 125 6.45 11.32 17.89
C GLU A 125 7.46 11.87 18.91
N ARG A 126 8.69 12.16 18.50
CA ARG A 126 9.71 12.79 19.35
C ARG A 126 9.28 14.19 19.78
N PHE A 127 8.85 15.03 18.82
CA PHE A 127 8.35 16.39 19.08
C PHE A 127 7.23 16.39 20.15
N LEU A 128 6.30 15.44 20.05
CA LEU A 128 5.19 15.33 21.00
C LEU A 128 5.63 14.78 22.37
N ARG A 129 6.58 13.85 22.39
CA ARG A 129 7.14 13.29 23.63
C ARG A 129 7.90 14.33 24.44
N GLU A 130 8.59 15.24 23.75
CA GLU A 130 9.28 16.39 24.34
C GLU A 130 8.30 17.49 24.80
N ARG A 131 6.99 17.33 24.55
CA ARG A 131 5.93 18.31 24.83
C ARG A 131 6.25 19.68 24.25
N THR A 132 6.83 19.71 23.05
CA THR A 132 7.19 20.96 22.39
C THR A 132 5.92 21.71 21.98
N GLU A 133 5.82 22.99 22.38
CA GLU A 133 4.76 23.92 21.99
C GLU A 133 5.32 24.88 20.93
N ASP A 134 5.34 24.42 19.68
CA ASP A 134 5.78 25.19 18.53
C ASP A 134 4.90 24.84 17.31
N PRO A 135 3.81 25.60 17.08
CA PRO A 135 2.92 25.38 15.95
C PRO A 135 3.63 25.49 14.59
N GLN A 136 4.67 26.33 14.47
CA GLN A 136 5.37 26.51 13.19
C GLN A 136 6.26 25.31 12.86
N ALA A 137 7.02 24.82 13.84
CA ALA A 137 7.79 23.59 13.68
C ALA A 137 6.88 22.38 13.43
N TRP A 138 5.73 22.32 14.09
CA TRP A 138 4.72 21.31 13.84
C TRP A 138 4.20 21.37 12.39
N GLN A 139 3.86 22.54 11.86
CA GLN A 139 3.44 22.68 10.46
C GLN A 139 4.53 22.21 9.48
N ALA A 140 5.81 22.49 9.76
CA ALA A 140 6.91 21.98 8.93
C ALA A 140 6.99 20.45 8.93
N LEU A 141 6.75 19.81 10.08
CA LEU A 141 6.65 18.35 10.18
C LEU A 141 5.44 17.80 9.41
N LEU A 142 4.28 18.48 9.44
CA LEU A 142 3.10 18.09 8.66
C LEU A 142 3.36 18.11 7.16
N GLU A 143 4.02 19.14 6.64
CA GLU A 143 4.33 19.23 5.21
C GLU A 143 5.32 18.13 4.79
N ARG A 144 6.33 17.85 5.61
CA ARG A 144 7.24 16.71 5.38
C ARG A 144 6.52 15.37 5.44
N GLN A 145 5.57 15.21 6.37
CA GLN A 145 4.76 14.00 6.49
C GLN A 145 3.89 13.78 5.24
N ARG A 146 3.28 14.85 4.73
CA ARG A 146 2.46 14.83 3.51
C ARG A 146 3.30 14.48 2.28
N ALA A 147 4.47 15.09 2.14
CA ALA A 147 5.42 14.78 1.08
C ALA A 147 5.91 13.32 1.13
N GLY A 148 6.24 12.81 2.33
CA GLY A 148 6.61 11.40 2.52
C GLY A 148 5.50 10.43 2.10
N ARG A 149 4.24 10.73 2.48
CA ARG A 149 3.08 9.95 2.05
C ARG A 149 2.89 9.98 0.53
N GLU A 150 3.00 11.16 -0.08
CA GLU A 150 2.86 11.33 -1.53
C GLU A 150 3.97 10.58 -2.30
N GLY A 151 5.20 10.62 -1.79
CA GLY A 151 6.33 9.86 -2.32
C GLY A 151 6.08 8.35 -2.27
N TYR A 152 5.60 7.84 -1.12
CA TYR A 152 5.24 6.43 -0.97
C TYR A 152 4.12 6.02 -1.93
N TYR A 153 3.04 6.79 -2.03
CA TYR A 153 1.95 6.47 -2.96
C TYR A 153 2.38 6.53 -4.43
N SER A 154 3.25 7.46 -4.79
CA SER A 154 3.79 7.54 -6.15
C SER A 154 4.64 6.31 -6.49
N ALA A 155 5.49 5.87 -5.57
CA ALA A 155 6.29 4.65 -5.74
C ALA A 155 5.40 3.40 -5.88
N VAL A 156 4.39 3.24 -5.02
CA VAL A 156 3.43 2.12 -5.09
C VAL A 156 2.70 2.08 -6.43
N ARG A 157 2.29 3.23 -6.95
CA ARG A 157 1.61 3.30 -8.25
C ARG A 157 2.54 2.95 -9.40
N ASN A 158 3.80 3.37 -9.34
CA ASN A 158 4.79 3.02 -10.35
C ASN A 158 5.07 1.51 -10.36
N ASP A 159 5.25 0.91 -9.18
CA ASP A 159 5.48 -0.54 -9.05
C ASP A 159 4.31 -1.37 -9.59
N LEU A 160 3.08 -0.99 -9.24
CA LEU A 160 1.87 -1.66 -9.72
C LEU A 160 1.40 -1.21 -11.12
N ALA A 161 2.21 -0.42 -11.84
CA ALA A 161 1.88 0.15 -13.15
C ALA A 161 0.49 0.83 -13.22
N LEU A 162 0.08 1.46 -12.11
CA LEU A 162 -1.19 2.17 -12.01
C LEU A 162 -1.08 3.54 -12.72
N PRO A 163 -2.19 4.05 -13.30
CA PRO A 163 -2.21 5.39 -13.92
C PRO A 163 -1.84 6.49 -12.91
N PRO A 164 -1.55 7.73 -13.31
CA PRO A 164 -1.32 8.84 -12.38
C PRO A 164 -2.47 8.96 -11.35
N GLY A 165 -2.11 9.18 -10.08
CA GLY A 165 -3.07 9.22 -8.98
C GLY A 165 -3.79 10.56 -8.84
N HIS A 166 -4.94 10.55 -8.18
CA HIS A 166 -5.57 11.77 -7.69
C HIS A 166 -4.79 12.31 -6.50
N SER A 167 -4.66 13.64 -6.36
CA SER A 167 -3.90 14.30 -5.28
C SER A 167 -4.46 14.07 -3.87
N ALA A 168 -5.59 13.36 -3.75
CA ALA A 168 -6.33 13.14 -2.51
C ALA A 168 -6.69 14.43 -1.77
N ARG A 169 -6.69 15.59 -2.45
CA ARG A 169 -7.25 16.84 -1.95
C ARG A 169 -8.75 16.81 -2.21
N TRP A 170 -9.50 16.26 -1.26
CA TRP A 170 -10.95 16.43 -1.28
C TRP A 170 -11.26 17.92 -1.07
N PRO A 171 -12.04 18.56 -1.96
CA PRO A 171 -12.55 19.88 -1.68
C PRO A 171 -13.42 19.80 -0.43
N VAL A 172 -12.98 20.44 0.64
CA VAL A 172 -13.83 20.66 1.81
C VAL A 172 -14.86 21.68 1.35
N LEU A 173 -16.12 21.25 1.17
CA LEU A 173 -17.21 22.18 0.93
C LEU A 173 -17.28 23.12 2.14
N PRO A 174 -17.28 24.45 1.93
CA PRO A 174 -17.53 25.39 3.01
C PRO A 174 -18.87 25.05 3.65
N THR A 175 -18.88 24.74 4.95
CA THR A 175 -20.10 24.73 5.73
C THR A 175 -20.54 26.18 5.87
N ASP A 176 -21.54 26.59 5.09
CA ASP A 176 -22.12 27.93 5.14
C ASP A 176 -22.74 28.15 6.54
N PRO A 177 -22.26 29.12 7.35
CA PRO A 177 -22.83 29.36 8.68
C PRO A 177 -24.15 30.15 8.64
N ALA A 178 -24.75 30.39 7.47
CA ALA A 178 -25.93 31.22 7.29
C ALA A 178 -27.13 30.41 6.78
N GLY A 179 -27.70 29.58 7.65
CA GLY A 179 -28.97 28.88 7.44
C GLY A 179 -29.93 29.08 8.61
N GLY A 180 -30.09 30.32 9.06
CA GLY A 180 -31.06 30.70 10.09
C GLY A 180 -31.77 31.99 9.68
N GLY A 181 -32.90 31.84 8.99
CA GLY A 181 -33.91 32.88 8.82
C GLY A 181 -35.07 32.61 9.76
#